data_AF-A0AA90Q7H8-F1
#
_entry.id   AF-A0AA90Q7H8-F1
#
_cell.length_a   1.000
_cell.length_b   1.000
_cell.length_c   1.000
_cell.angle_alpha   90.00
_cell.angle_beta   90.00
_cell.angle_gamma   90.00
#
_symmetry.space_group_name_H-M   'P 1'
#
loop_
_entity.id
_entity.type
_entity.pdbx_description
1 polymer ?
#
loop_
_entity_poly.entity_id
_entity_poly.type
_entity_poly.pdbx_seq_one_letter_code
_entity_poly.pdbx_strand_id
1 'polypeptide(L)'
;MNNLSLSVEVLGPSVVRVVDRINFSQTAFVVPAVDSDIDALLKSSEGLIVAEELIRSLDGSGRYLIFTSASGIADESGWEGVEVSYLNEQVSWLLEYNDTEYRWFFSIDSYRSEIEKIRDEISDIPQGVKLEPSQVIFPEDW
;
A
#
# COMPACT_ATOMS: atom_id res chain seq x y z
N MET A 1 17.41 -2.52 -9.86
CA MET A 1 16.28 -3.09 -9.09
C MET A 1 15.90 -2.05 -8.05
N ASN A 2 14.61 -1.73 -7.94
CA ASN A 2 14.06 -0.85 -6.92
C ASN A 2 14.17 -1.53 -5.55
N ASN A 3 14.28 -0.73 -4.49
CA ASN A 3 14.20 -1.21 -3.13
C ASN A 3 12.79 -0.93 -2.60
N LEU A 4 12.05 -1.97 -2.21
CA LEU A 4 10.81 -1.81 -1.48
C LEU A 4 11.19 -1.61 -0.01
N SER A 5 10.84 -0.46 0.55
CA SER A 5 11.05 -0.15 1.97
C SER A 5 9.76 0.43 2.50
N LEU A 6 9.23 -0.18 3.55
CA LEU A 6 7.92 0.10 4.12
C LEU A 6 8.06 0.21 5.64
N SER A 7 7.09 0.87 6.27
CA SER A 7 6.95 0.87 7.73
C SER A 7 5.50 1.07 8.13
N VAL A 8 5.15 0.70 9.35
CA VAL A 8 3.87 1.06 9.96
C VAL A 8 4.01 2.38 10.72
N GLU A 9 3.34 3.42 10.24
CA GLU A 9 3.21 4.70 10.94
C GLU A 9 2.00 4.65 11.89
N VAL A 10 2.21 4.90 13.19
CA VAL A 10 1.14 4.93 14.20
C VAL A 10 0.86 6.36 14.65
N LEU A 11 -0.40 6.79 14.50
CA LEU A 11 -0.89 8.08 14.97
C LEU A 11 -1.55 7.95 16.34
N GLY A 12 -0.98 8.66 17.32
CA GLY A 12 -1.56 8.75 18.66
C GLY A 12 -2.88 9.56 18.72
N PRO A 13 -3.55 9.58 19.88
CA PRO A 13 -4.86 10.23 20.06
C PRO A 13 -4.85 11.75 19.91
N SER A 14 -3.68 12.39 20.04
CA SER A 14 -3.52 13.85 19.91
C SER A 14 -2.99 14.27 18.54
N VAL A 15 -2.74 13.31 17.64
CA VAL A 15 -2.23 13.57 16.29
C VAL A 15 -3.36 13.35 15.31
N VAL A 16 -3.57 14.33 14.43
CA VAL A 16 -4.52 14.22 13.32
C VAL A 16 -3.73 14.32 12.02
N ARG A 17 -3.87 13.31 11.17
CA ARG A 17 -3.41 13.35 9.78
C ARG A 17 -4.62 13.58 8.89
N VAL A 18 -4.47 14.48 7.91
CA VAL A 18 -5.51 14.73 6.91
C VAL A 18 -5.03 14.17 5.58
N VAL A 19 -5.82 13.31 4.95
CA VAL A 19 -5.58 12.77 3.61
C VAL A 19 -6.89 12.88 2.85
N ASP A 20 -6.90 13.56 1.70
CA ASP A 20 -8.10 13.89 0.92
C ASP A 20 -9.27 14.39 1.80
N ARG A 21 -8.97 15.39 2.65
CA ARG A 21 -9.94 16.02 3.59
C ARG A 21 -10.53 15.08 4.65
N ILE A 22 -10.12 13.82 4.73
CA ILE A 22 -10.50 12.88 5.78
C ILE A 22 -9.53 13.01 6.94
N ASN A 23 -10.06 13.16 8.15
CA ASN A 23 -9.27 13.27 9.37
C ASN A 23 -9.06 11.88 9.99
N PHE A 24 -7.80 11.50 10.17
CA PHE A 24 -7.40 10.26 10.81
C PHE A 24 -6.71 10.53 12.15
N SER A 25 -7.09 9.79 13.18
CA SER A 25 -6.52 9.86 14.54
C SER A 25 -6.71 8.53 15.24
N GLN A 26 -5.76 8.12 16.10
CA GLN A 26 -5.75 6.76 16.66
C GLN A 26 -5.77 5.68 15.58
N THR A 27 -5.02 5.90 14.51
CA THR A 27 -4.91 4.98 13.38
C THR A 27 -3.47 4.65 13.06
N ALA A 28 -3.26 3.58 12.32
CA ALA A 28 -1.98 3.20 11.75
C ALA A 28 -2.08 3.08 10.23
N PHE A 29 -0.98 3.31 9.53
CA PHE A 29 -0.88 3.21 8.08
C PHE A 29 0.39 2.45 7.69
N VAL A 30 0.31 1.62 6.64
CA VAL A 30 1.53 1.19 5.95
C VAL A 30 1.97 2.33 5.03
N VAL A 31 3.21 2.78 5.20
CA VAL A 31 3.80 3.87 4.42
C VAL A 31 5.12 3.44 3.78
N PRO A 32 5.40 3.87 2.53
CA PRO A 32 6.69 3.65 1.91
C PRO A 32 7.77 4.53 2.54
N ALA A 33 9.03 4.18 2.29
CA ALA A 33 10.14 5.06 2.62
C ALA A 33 10.04 6.40 1.88
N VAL A 34 10.37 7.47 2.61
CA VAL A 34 10.38 8.85 2.11
C VAL A 34 11.24 8.97 0.86
N ASP A 35 10.76 9.74 -0.12
CA ASP A 35 11.42 10.05 -1.39
C ASP A 35 11.58 8.85 -2.35
N SER A 36 10.86 7.75 -2.11
CA SER A 36 10.70 6.69 -3.11
C SER A 36 9.68 7.08 -4.18
N ASP A 37 9.78 6.47 -5.38
CA ASP A 37 8.80 6.68 -6.46
C ASP A 37 7.36 6.32 -6.00
N ILE A 38 7.24 5.32 -5.13
CA ILE A 38 5.96 4.89 -4.54
C ILE A 38 5.44 5.96 -3.56
N ASP A 39 6.32 6.53 -2.73
CA ASP A 39 5.97 7.64 -1.84
C ASP A 39 5.50 8.88 -2.62
N ALA A 40 6.20 9.22 -3.71
CA ALA A 40 5.79 10.32 -4.58
C ALA A 40 4.41 10.09 -5.20
N LEU A 41 4.14 8.87 -5.71
CA LEU A 41 2.84 8.49 -6.26
C LEU A 41 1.73 8.61 -5.20
N LEU A 42 1.92 8.03 -4.01
CA LEU A 42 0.94 8.08 -2.93
C LEU A 42 0.67 9.51 -2.43
N LYS A 43 1.70 10.35 -2.35
CA LYS A 43 1.53 11.77 -2.01
C LYS A 43 0.74 12.54 -3.06
N SER A 44 0.98 12.27 -4.34
CA SER A 44 0.27 12.95 -5.43
C SER A 44 -1.19 12.52 -5.58
N SER A 45 -1.49 11.28 -5.20
CA SER A 45 -2.81 10.66 -5.31
C SER A 45 -3.64 10.75 -4.04
N GLU A 46 -3.03 11.18 -2.92
CA GLU A 46 -3.61 11.07 -1.58
C GLU A 46 -4.05 9.62 -1.25
N GLY A 47 -3.36 8.64 -1.83
CA GLY A 47 -3.68 7.22 -1.70
C GLY A 47 -3.15 6.57 -0.43
N LEU A 48 -3.70 5.41 -0.10
CA LEU A 48 -3.29 4.54 1.00
C LEU A 48 -2.85 3.17 0.49
N ILE A 49 -2.01 2.48 1.27
CA ILE A 49 -1.64 1.09 1.01
C ILE A 49 -2.64 0.16 1.70
N VAL A 50 -3.21 -0.78 0.94
CA VAL A 50 -4.05 -1.86 1.48
C VAL A 50 -3.15 -2.99 1.97
N ALA A 51 -2.90 -3.02 3.28
CA ALA A 51 -1.95 -3.96 3.89
C ALA A 51 -2.30 -5.44 3.62
N GLU A 52 -3.59 -5.79 3.64
CA GLU A 52 -4.04 -7.17 3.39
C GLU A 52 -3.70 -7.63 1.98
N GLU A 53 -3.99 -6.82 0.96
CA GLU A 53 -3.69 -7.13 -0.44
C GLU A 53 -2.18 -7.16 -0.71
N LEU A 54 -1.43 -6.23 -0.10
CA LEU A 54 0.03 -6.26 -0.12
C LEU A 54 0.56 -7.57 0.47
N ILE A 55 0.02 -8.02 1.59
CA ILE A 55 0.41 -9.29 2.23
C ILE A 55 0.04 -10.50 1.35
N ARG A 56 -1.16 -10.50 0.76
CA ARG A 56 -1.64 -11.57 -0.15
C ARG A 56 -0.80 -11.68 -1.41
N SER A 57 -0.16 -10.59 -1.84
CA SER A 57 0.76 -10.61 -2.98
C SER A 57 2.00 -11.49 -2.78
N LEU A 58 2.28 -11.95 -1.54
CA LEU A 58 3.32 -12.94 -1.25
C LEU A 58 3.00 -14.34 -1.79
N ASP A 59 1.72 -14.62 -2.08
CA ASP A 59 1.23 -15.92 -2.51
C ASP A 59 1.58 -16.22 -3.98
N GLY A 60 1.87 -15.21 -4.78
CA GLY A 60 2.33 -15.38 -6.16
C GLY A 60 1.95 -14.25 -7.11
N SER A 61 2.02 -14.55 -8.41
CA SER A 61 1.61 -13.61 -9.46
C SER A 61 0.09 -13.46 -9.50
N GLY A 62 -0.40 -12.25 -9.74
CA GLY A 62 -1.83 -11.94 -9.78
C GLY A 62 -2.11 -10.45 -9.75
N ARG A 63 -3.39 -10.08 -9.78
CA ARG A 63 -3.85 -8.70 -9.60
C ARG A 63 -4.25 -8.50 -8.14
N TYR A 64 -3.72 -7.45 -7.51
CA TYR A 64 -3.92 -7.15 -6.08
C TYR A 64 -4.23 -5.66 -5.90
N LEU A 65 -5.20 -5.32 -5.05
CA LEU A 65 -5.56 -3.92 -4.83
C LEU A 65 -4.63 -3.32 -3.78
N ILE A 66 -3.35 -3.14 -4.12
CA ILE A 66 -2.32 -2.68 -3.17
C ILE A 66 -2.51 -1.21 -2.78
N PHE A 67 -3.12 -0.41 -3.66
CA PHE A 67 -3.39 1.00 -3.42
C PHE A 67 -4.88 1.30 -3.52
N THR A 68 -5.33 2.26 -2.74
CA THR A 68 -6.72 2.76 -2.78
C THR A 68 -6.76 4.24 -2.39
N SER A 69 -7.91 4.88 -2.52
CA SER A 69 -8.14 6.25 -2.07
C SER A 69 -8.11 6.35 -0.54
N ALA A 70 -8.08 7.57 0.00
CA ALA A 70 -8.17 7.80 1.44
C ALA A 70 -9.48 7.26 2.06
N SER A 71 -10.57 7.21 1.28
CA SER A 71 -11.86 6.66 1.73
C SER A 71 -11.91 5.12 1.73
N GLY A 72 -10.92 4.48 1.09
CA GLY A 72 -10.89 3.04 0.86
C GLY A 72 -11.60 2.59 -0.43
N ILE A 73 -12.16 3.52 -1.21
CA ILE A 73 -12.87 3.23 -2.47
C ILE A 73 -11.91 3.42 -3.66
N ALA A 74 -11.51 2.33 -4.30
CA ALA A 74 -10.49 2.35 -5.34
C ALA A 74 -10.85 3.25 -6.54
N ASP A 75 -12.09 3.17 -7.02
CA ASP A 75 -12.56 3.91 -8.19
C ASP A 75 -12.60 5.44 -7.98
N GLU A 76 -12.70 5.93 -6.74
CA GLU A 76 -12.69 7.37 -6.45
C GLU A 76 -11.37 8.05 -6.81
N SER A 77 -10.28 7.28 -6.90
CA SER A 77 -8.98 7.77 -7.31
C SER A 77 -8.42 7.08 -8.55
N GLY A 78 -9.23 6.27 -9.25
CA GLY A 78 -8.79 5.57 -10.47
C GLY A 78 -7.75 4.47 -10.22
N TRP A 79 -7.82 3.80 -9.07
CA TRP A 79 -6.93 2.67 -8.77
C TRP A 79 -7.48 1.37 -9.33
N GLU A 80 -6.88 0.87 -10.41
CA GLU A 80 -7.31 -0.39 -11.03
C GLU A 80 -6.61 -1.64 -10.44
N GLY A 81 -5.79 -1.46 -9.41
CA GLY A 81 -4.97 -2.51 -8.82
C GLY A 81 -3.60 -2.67 -9.47
N VAL A 82 -2.80 -3.56 -8.88
CA VAL A 82 -1.41 -3.80 -9.24
C VAL A 82 -1.28 -5.22 -9.75
N GLU A 83 -0.80 -5.36 -10.99
CA GLU A 83 -0.35 -6.63 -11.52
C GLU A 83 1.02 -6.98 -10.92
N VAL A 84 1.04 -8.00 -10.08
CA VAL A 84 2.24 -8.55 -9.47
C VAL A 84 2.67 -9.76 -10.30
N SER A 85 3.93 -9.76 -10.73
CA SER A 85 4.51 -10.87 -11.50
C SER A 85 5.80 -11.38 -10.87
N TYR A 86 5.82 -12.65 -10.50
CA TYR A 86 7.01 -13.38 -10.06
C TYR A 86 7.72 -13.98 -11.28
N LEU A 87 8.96 -13.55 -11.53
CA LEU A 87 9.77 -14.03 -12.65
C LEU A 87 11.19 -14.31 -12.14
N ASN A 88 11.55 -15.59 -12.02
CA ASN A 88 12.86 -16.02 -11.50
C ASN A 88 13.14 -15.42 -10.11
N GLU A 89 14.16 -14.55 -10.00
CA GLU A 89 14.64 -13.92 -8.76
C GLU A 89 14.07 -12.52 -8.52
N GLN A 90 13.07 -12.10 -9.31
CA GLN A 90 12.47 -10.77 -9.22
C GLN A 90 10.94 -10.82 -9.12
N VAL A 91 10.40 -9.80 -8.47
CA VAL A 91 8.97 -9.48 -8.45
C VAL A 91 8.79 -8.13 -9.13
N SER A 92 7.88 -8.03 -10.09
CA SER A 92 7.52 -6.74 -10.68
C SER A 92 6.11 -6.33 -10.29
N TRP A 93 5.94 -5.03 -10.06
CA TRP A 93 4.64 -4.38 -9.98
C TRP A 93 4.41 -3.59 -11.25
N LEU A 94 3.23 -3.75 -11.82
CA LEU A 94 2.73 -2.98 -12.94
C LEU A 94 1.35 -2.43 -12.57
N LEU A 95 1.15 -1.13 -12.70
CA LEU A 95 -0.15 -0.51 -12.50
C LEU A 95 -0.31 0.70 -13.43
N GLU A 96 -1.56 1.02 -13.72
CA GLU A 96 -1.94 2.25 -14.41
C GLU A 96 -2.64 3.19 -13.44
N TYR A 97 -2.25 4.46 -13.45
CA TYR A 97 -2.87 5.51 -12.64
C TYR A 97 -2.88 6.81 -13.44
N ASN A 98 -4.06 7.40 -13.66
CA ASN A 98 -4.26 8.59 -14.48
C ASN A 98 -3.55 8.51 -15.86
N ASP A 99 -3.86 7.46 -16.63
CA ASP A 99 -3.28 7.18 -17.97
C ASP A 99 -1.75 7.04 -17.99
N THR A 100 -1.12 6.85 -16.82
CA THR A 100 0.32 6.67 -16.68
C THR A 100 0.62 5.28 -16.16
N GLU A 101 1.41 4.53 -16.92
CA GLU A 101 1.93 3.22 -16.50
C GLU A 101 3.11 3.41 -15.54
N TYR A 102 3.02 2.79 -14.36
CA TYR A 102 4.11 2.69 -13.41
C TYR A 102 4.60 1.25 -13.30
N ARG A 103 5.92 1.09 -13.29
CA ARG A 103 6.55 -0.22 -13.19
C ARG A 103 7.73 -0.22 -12.23
N TRP A 104 7.72 -1.14 -11.28
CA TRP A 104 8.83 -1.37 -10.35
C TRP A 104 9.29 -2.81 -10.39
N PHE A 105 10.58 -3.02 -10.13
CA PHE A 105 11.20 -4.34 -10.07
C PHE A 105 11.95 -4.51 -8.76
N PHE A 106 11.61 -5.52 -7.98
CA PHE A 106 12.20 -5.82 -6.69
C PHE A 106 12.94 -7.16 -6.73
N SER A 107 13.96 -7.32 -5.88
CA SER A 107 14.46 -8.68 -5.62
C SER A 107 13.39 -9.47 -4.88
N ILE A 108 13.28 -10.77 -5.15
CA ILE A 108 12.33 -11.61 -4.42
C ILE A 108 12.62 -11.63 -2.91
N ASP A 109 13.89 -11.63 -2.52
CA ASP A 109 14.30 -11.67 -1.12
C ASP A 109 13.91 -10.38 -0.39
N SER A 110 14.23 -9.22 -0.97
CA SER A 110 13.85 -7.91 -0.38
C SER A 110 12.33 -7.73 -0.33
N TYR A 111 11.62 -8.20 -1.37
CA TYR A 111 10.17 -8.11 -1.44
C TYR A 111 9.51 -8.90 -0.30
N ARG A 112 9.93 -10.16 -0.13
CA ARG A 112 9.43 -11.05 0.93
C ARG A 112 9.78 -10.50 2.30
N SER A 113 11.05 -10.17 2.53
CA SER A 113 11.49 -9.70 3.84
C SER A 113 10.77 -8.42 4.28
N GLU A 114 10.53 -7.49 3.35
CA GLU A 114 9.88 -6.22 3.69
C GLU A 114 8.39 -6.42 4.01
N ILE A 115 7.67 -7.23 3.23
CA ILE A 115 6.24 -7.46 3.47
C ILE A 115 6.02 -8.34 4.72
N GLU A 116 6.90 -9.31 4.99
CA GLU A 116 6.88 -10.10 6.23
C GLU A 116 7.14 -9.21 7.45
N LYS A 117 8.13 -8.30 7.39
CA LYS A 117 8.34 -7.28 8.42
C LYS A 117 7.09 -6.44 8.67
N ILE A 118 6.40 -5.98 7.61
CA ILE A 118 5.14 -5.23 7.76
C ILE A 118 4.05 -6.06 8.42
N ARG A 119 3.93 -7.35 8.08
CA ARG A 119 2.98 -8.26 8.73
C ARG A 119 3.23 -8.36 10.24
N ASP A 120 4.49 -8.41 10.65
CA ASP A 120 4.88 -8.43 12.05
C ASP A 120 4.59 -7.08 12.74
N GLU A 121 4.99 -5.96 12.13
CA GLU A 121 4.71 -4.61 12.67
C GLU A 121 3.20 -4.33 12.83
N ILE A 122 2.36 -4.85 11.92
CA ILE A 122 0.90 -4.76 12.03
C ILE A 122 0.38 -5.54 13.24
N SER A 123 0.98 -6.70 13.53
CA SER A 123 0.58 -7.53 14.68
C SER A 123 0.91 -6.86 16.02
N ASP A 124 1.88 -5.94 16.03
CA ASP A 124 2.30 -5.16 17.19
C ASP A 124 1.55 -3.82 17.35
N ILE A 125 0.57 -3.52 16.49
CA ILE A 125 -0.21 -2.28 16.59
C ILE A 125 -0.91 -2.21 17.96
N PRO A 126 -0.79 -1.08 18.71
CA PRO A 126 -1.39 -0.95 20.02
C PRO A 126 -2.91 -1.14 20.02
N GLN A 127 -3.43 -1.77 21.07
CA GLN A 127 -4.87 -1.96 21.23
C GLN A 127 -5.61 -0.61 21.19
N GLY A 128 -6.67 -0.55 20.38
CA GLY A 128 -7.47 0.67 20.19
C GLY A 128 -7.02 1.53 19.00
N VAL A 129 -5.86 1.25 18.41
CA VAL A 129 -5.44 1.83 17.14
C VAL A 129 -5.97 0.97 15.98
N LYS A 130 -6.59 1.60 14.98
CA LYS A 130 -7.08 0.91 13.77
C LYS A 130 -6.08 1.01 12.64
N LEU A 131 -5.80 -0.10 11.96
CA LEU A 131 -5.08 -0.06 10.69
C LEU A 131 -6.01 0.46 9.59
N GLU A 132 -5.55 1.46 8.84
CA GLU A 132 -6.26 2.02 7.70
C GLU A 132 -5.59 1.59 6.37
N PRO A 133 -6.37 1.43 5.28
CA PRO A 133 -7.82 1.58 5.22
C PRO A 133 -8.54 0.42 5.93
N SER A 134 -9.50 0.76 6.80
CA SER A 134 -10.25 -0.20 7.61
C SER A 134 -11.40 -0.87 6.86
N GLN A 135 -11.81 -0.28 5.73
CA GLN A 135 -12.73 -0.85 4.75
C GLN A 135 -12.18 -0.56 3.37
N VAL A 136 -12.32 -1.53 2.46
CA VAL A 136 -11.83 -1.41 1.08
C VAL A 136 -12.95 -1.82 0.14
N ILE A 137 -13.26 -0.96 -0.83
CA ILE A 137 -14.16 -1.25 -1.94
C ILE A 137 -13.30 -1.38 -3.20
N PHE A 138 -13.37 -2.56 -3.81
CA PHE A 138 -12.65 -2.87 -5.04
C PHE A 138 -13.29 -2.19 -6.25
N PRO A 139 -12.53 -1.99 -7.34
CA PRO A 139 -13.05 -1.48 -8.60
C PRO A 139 -14.25 -2.27 -9.13
N GLU A 140 -15.16 -1.61 -9.86
CA GLU A 140 -16.32 -2.28 -10.47
C GLU A 140 -15.91 -3.42 -11.43
N ASP A 141 -14.81 -3.27 -12.17
CA ASP A 141 -14.28 -4.22 -13.15
C ASP A 141 -13.16 -5.14 -12.58
N TRP A 142 -13.27 -5.54 -11.31
CA TRP A 142 -12.22 -6.31 -10.60
C TRP A 142 -12.00 -7.74 -11.10
#